data_AF-A0A1G3HRA9-F1
#
_entry.id   AF-A0A1G3HRA9-F1
#
_cell.length_a   1.000
_cell.length_b   1.000
_cell.length_c   1.000
_cell.angle_alpha   90.00
_cell.angle_beta   90.00
_cell.angle_gamma   90.00
#
_symmetry.space_group_name_H-M   'P 1'
#
loop_
_entity.id
_entity.type
_entity.pdbx_description
1 polymer ?
#
loop_
_entity_poly.entity_id
_entity_poly.type
_entity_poly.pdbx_seq_one_letter_code
_entity_poly.pdbx_strand_id
1 'polypeptide(L)'
;MYTIDQVLARASALPALPEIVARILEMLGDEAANAETLSRHIVSDPAVVARLLAAANAGAIGASGRIDSVRQAIMLLGVGRVRDITLATAIIDRFGAKPPFDARRLWLHSVGVAICAQDVARSAGLGVDVAYTSGLLHDIGQLLLFSFDPATYSEVLRLRDERDIDIVDAEREYLGVDHAHVGGELARLWKLPEAVADAIAGHHVSDEFQPENEMADAVHVAEVLSHALDLGGGTHTRVPNLSELSCARMGVDWPRFAEHFPRIEARFASARITLGL
;
A
#
# COMPACT_ATOMS: atom_id res chain seq x y z
N MET A 1 23.50 -6.95 12.49
CA MET A 1 22.62 -5.79 12.28
C MET A 1 23.07 -5.06 11.03
N TYR A 2 22.12 -4.82 10.13
CA TYR A 2 22.27 -4.07 8.90
C TYR A 2 22.14 -2.57 9.16
N THR A 3 22.63 -1.77 8.23
CA THR A 3 22.40 -0.32 8.17
C THR A 3 21.41 -0.01 7.05
N ILE A 4 20.72 1.12 7.15
CA ILE A 4 19.79 1.58 6.12
C ILE A 4 20.51 1.74 4.78
N ASP A 5 21.71 2.34 4.77
CA ASP A 5 22.51 2.51 3.55
C ASP A 5 22.83 1.19 2.85
N GLN A 6 23.11 0.12 3.61
CA GLN A 6 23.34 -1.21 3.05
C GLN A 6 22.09 -1.75 2.35
N VAL A 7 20.92 -1.57 2.98
CA VAL A 7 19.64 -2.01 2.42
C VAL A 7 19.27 -1.20 1.18
N LEU A 8 19.40 0.14 1.24
CA LEU A 8 19.10 1.06 0.14
C LEU A 8 20.04 0.87 -1.06
N ALA A 9 21.27 0.40 -0.86
CA ALA A 9 22.17 0.05 -1.97
C ALA A 9 21.58 -1.07 -2.87
N ARG A 10 20.57 -1.82 -2.40
CA ARG A 10 19.81 -2.81 -3.18
C ARG A 10 18.47 -2.28 -3.69
N ALA A 11 18.15 -0.99 -3.54
CA ALA A 11 16.89 -0.43 -4.03
C ALA A 11 16.64 -0.65 -5.52
N SER A 12 17.70 -0.72 -6.34
CA SER A 12 17.60 -1.05 -7.78
C SER A 12 17.12 -2.49 -8.05
N ALA A 13 17.08 -3.35 -7.04
CA ALA A 13 16.51 -4.70 -7.13
C ALA A 13 14.98 -4.69 -7.16
N LEU A 14 14.35 -3.57 -6.74
CA LEU A 14 12.92 -3.30 -6.94
C LEU A 14 12.74 -2.76 -8.38
N PRO A 15 12.19 -3.55 -9.32
CA PRO A 15 12.05 -3.11 -10.70
C PRO A 15 10.86 -2.17 -10.87
N ALA A 16 11.00 -1.16 -11.74
CA ALA A 16 9.95 -0.34 -12.37
C ALA A 16 8.92 0.39 -11.47
N LEU A 17 8.85 0.09 -10.17
CA LEU A 17 8.05 0.79 -9.17
C LEU A 17 8.41 2.28 -9.07
N PRO A 18 9.69 2.72 -9.10
CA PRO A 18 10.01 4.13 -8.95
C PRO A 18 9.37 5.01 -10.02
N GLU A 19 9.46 4.61 -11.30
CA GLU A 19 8.95 5.42 -12.41
C GLU A 19 7.42 5.35 -12.50
N ILE A 20 6.82 4.18 -12.29
CA ILE A 20 5.37 4.01 -12.33
C ILE A 20 4.72 4.71 -11.13
N VAL A 21 5.24 4.51 -9.91
CA VAL A 21 4.75 5.19 -8.70
C VAL A 21 4.93 6.70 -8.82
N ALA A 22 6.12 7.21 -9.17
CA ALA A 22 6.36 8.65 -9.27
C ALA A 22 5.41 9.31 -10.27
N ARG A 23 5.23 8.72 -11.46
CA ARG A 23 4.30 9.25 -12.46
C ARG A 23 2.86 9.17 -12.00
N ILE A 24 2.45 8.06 -11.39
CA ILE A 24 1.13 7.94 -10.81
C ILE A 24 0.88 9.03 -9.75
N LEU A 25 1.87 9.38 -8.93
CA LEU A 25 1.74 10.46 -7.94
C LEU A 25 1.72 11.85 -8.58
N GLU A 26 2.54 12.10 -9.61
CA GLU A 26 2.47 13.32 -10.43
C GLU A 26 1.08 13.53 -11.03
N MET A 27 0.40 12.42 -11.33
CA MET A 27 -0.91 12.40 -11.94
C MET A 27 -2.02 12.72 -10.94
N LEU A 28 -1.89 12.47 -9.64
CA LEU A 28 -2.98 12.70 -8.66
C LEU A 28 -3.50 14.15 -8.58
N GLY A 29 -2.85 15.13 -9.22
CA GLY A 29 -3.31 16.52 -9.32
C GLY A 29 -4.27 16.87 -10.49
N ASP A 30 -4.40 16.06 -11.55
CA ASP A 30 -5.23 16.40 -12.75
C ASP A 30 -5.77 15.17 -13.53
N GLU A 31 -6.98 14.70 -13.19
CA GLU A 31 -7.59 13.47 -13.74
C GLU A 31 -7.69 13.39 -15.29
N ALA A 32 -7.85 14.51 -16.00
CA ALA A 32 -8.09 14.52 -17.44
C ALA A 32 -6.80 14.47 -18.26
N ALA A 33 -5.76 15.17 -17.82
CA ALA A 33 -4.42 15.09 -18.44
C ALA A 33 -3.78 13.70 -18.26
N ASN A 34 -4.26 12.94 -17.28
CA ASN A 34 -3.69 11.68 -16.86
C ASN A 34 -4.02 10.49 -17.73
N ALA A 35 -5.26 10.34 -18.20
CA ALA A 35 -5.70 9.11 -18.86
C ALA A 35 -4.92 8.83 -20.17
N GLU A 36 -4.64 9.88 -20.95
CA GLU A 36 -3.86 9.81 -22.20
C GLU A 36 -2.38 9.49 -21.93
N THR A 37 -1.83 10.02 -20.84
CA THR A 37 -0.44 9.80 -20.41
C THR A 37 -0.28 8.39 -19.84
N LEU A 38 -1.19 7.94 -18.99
CA LEU A 38 -1.19 6.60 -18.40
C LEU A 38 -1.29 5.51 -19.45
N SER A 39 -2.18 5.69 -20.42
CA SER A 39 -2.39 4.75 -21.52
C SER A 39 -1.10 4.49 -22.31
N ARG A 40 -0.33 5.53 -22.65
CA ARG A 40 0.92 5.39 -23.41
C ARG A 40 1.99 4.57 -22.68
N HIS A 41 2.01 4.61 -21.35
CA HIS A 41 3.00 3.90 -20.55
C HIS A 41 2.54 2.49 -20.14
N ILE A 42 1.25 2.30 -19.88
CA ILE A 42 0.72 0.97 -19.51
C ILE A 42 0.73 0.01 -20.69
N VAL A 43 0.51 0.52 -21.91
CA VAL A 43 0.47 -0.32 -23.13
C VAL A 43 1.79 -1.06 -23.38
N SER A 44 2.93 -0.62 -22.82
CA SER A 44 4.20 -1.32 -23.00
C SER A 44 4.37 -2.60 -22.17
N ASP A 45 3.51 -2.86 -21.18
CA ASP A 45 3.57 -4.08 -20.37
C ASP A 45 2.36 -5.00 -20.66
N PRO A 46 2.55 -6.13 -21.37
CA PRO A 46 1.48 -7.06 -21.69
C PRO A 46 0.77 -7.65 -20.46
N ALA A 47 1.46 -7.82 -19.32
CA ALA A 47 0.87 -8.35 -18.10
C ALA A 47 -0.07 -7.34 -17.45
N VAL A 48 0.34 -6.06 -17.40
CA VAL A 48 -0.54 -4.97 -16.92
C VAL A 48 -1.75 -4.81 -17.84
N VAL A 49 -1.55 -4.82 -19.16
CA VAL A 49 -2.66 -4.72 -20.14
C VAL A 49 -3.65 -5.87 -19.97
N ALA A 50 -3.17 -7.10 -19.85
CA ALA A 50 -4.03 -8.27 -19.67
C ALA A 50 -4.86 -8.18 -18.37
N ARG A 51 -4.24 -7.80 -17.25
CA ARG A 51 -4.93 -7.62 -15.97
C ARG A 51 -5.91 -6.47 -15.98
N LEU A 52 -5.56 -5.36 -16.64
CA LEU A 52 -6.44 -4.20 -16.79
C LEU A 52 -7.71 -4.54 -17.59
N LEU A 53 -7.56 -5.24 -18.71
CA LEU A 53 -8.69 -5.69 -19.52
C LEU A 53 -9.53 -6.73 -18.77
N ALA A 54 -8.90 -7.67 -18.04
CA ALA A 54 -9.61 -8.64 -17.23
C ALA A 54 -10.45 -7.95 -16.14
N ALA A 55 -9.86 -7.00 -15.42
CA ALA A 55 -10.51 -6.20 -14.40
C ALA A 55 -11.72 -5.41 -14.94
N ALA A 56 -11.54 -4.73 -16.08
CA ALA A 56 -12.60 -3.96 -16.75
C ALA A 56 -13.78 -4.86 -17.16
N ASN A 57 -13.49 -6.09 -17.62
CA ASN A 57 -14.52 -7.03 -18.05
C ASN A 57 -15.17 -7.78 -16.89
N ALA A 58 -14.52 -7.93 -15.73
CA ALA A 58 -15.10 -8.58 -14.56
C ALA A 58 -16.29 -7.82 -13.97
N GLY A 59 -16.29 -6.48 -14.08
CA GLY A 59 -17.39 -5.61 -13.65
C GLY A 59 -18.46 -5.34 -14.73
N ALA A 60 -18.18 -5.67 -16.00
CA ALA A 60 -19.06 -5.38 -17.14
C ALA A 60 -20.10 -6.50 -17.37
N ILE A 61 -20.91 -6.82 -16.36
CA ILE A 61 -22.00 -7.78 -16.51
C ILE A 61 -23.26 -7.05 -16.98
N GLY A 62 -23.52 -7.11 -18.29
CA GLY A 62 -24.80 -6.73 -18.90
C GLY A 62 -24.79 -5.42 -19.70
N ALA A 63 -25.22 -5.54 -20.95
CA ALA A 63 -25.68 -4.49 -21.89
C ALA A 63 -24.67 -3.54 -22.57
N SER A 64 -23.37 -3.58 -22.28
CA SER A 64 -22.35 -2.87 -23.08
C SER A 64 -21.22 -3.82 -23.45
N GLY A 65 -20.79 -3.81 -24.71
CA GLY A 65 -19.88 -4.82 -25.29
C GLY A 65 -18.58 -5.04 -24.50
N ARG A 66 -17.94 -6.19 -24.75
CA ARG A 66 -16.66 -6.58 -24.12
C ARG A 66 -15.62 -5.48 -24.30
N ILE A 67 -14.97 -5.06 -23.22
CA ILE A 67 -13.88 -4.07 -23.25
C ILE A 67 -12.65 -4.71 -23.89
N ASP A 68 -12.16 -4.14 -24.99
CA ASP A 68 -11.06 -4.71 -25.79
C ASP A 68 -9.87 -3.75 -25.98
N SER A 69 -9.94 -2.54 -25.42
CA SER A 69 -8.87 -1.54 -25.48
C SER A 69 -8.51 -0.95 -24.12
N VAL A 70 -7.23 -0.63 -23.94
CA VAL A 70 -6.70 0.01 -22.72
C VAL A 70 -7.38 1.34 -22.45
N ARG A 71 -7.65 2.15 -23.48
CA ARG A 71 -8.36 3.44 -23.33
C ARG A 71 -9.77 3.25 -22.76
N GLN A 72 -10.54 2.29 -23.27
CA GLN A 72 -11.86 1.97 -22.73
C GLN A 72 -11.78 1.48 -21.28
N ALA A 73 -10.79 0.64 -20.97
CA ALA A 73 -10.56 0.16 -19.61
C ALA A 73 -10.20 1.30 -18.64
N ILE A 74 -9.35 2.25 -19.05
CA ILE A 74 -9.02 3.44 -18.24
C ILE A 74 -10.26 4.31 -18.00
N MET A 75 -11.09 4.55 -19.02
CA MET A 75 -12.32 5.34 -18.87
C MET A 75 -13.34 4.66 -17.94
N LEU A 76 -13.46 3.33 -18.01
CA LEU A 76 -14.39 2.57 -17.18
C LEU A 76 -13.90 2.44 -15.73
N LEU A 77 -12.62 2.12 -15.55
CA LEU A 77 -12.04 1.84 -14.23
C LEU A 77 -11.68 3.12 -13.49
N GLY A 78 -11.27 4.17 -14.20
CA GLY A 78 -10.69 5.38 -13.65
C GLY A 78 -9.18 5.24 -13.38
N VAL A 79 -8.49 6.37 -13.31
CA VAL A 79 -7.02 6.45 -13.15
C VAL A 79 -6.53 5.77 -11.88
N GLY A 80 -7.24 5.92 -10.75
CA GLY A 80 -6.86 5.32 -9.48
C GLY A 80 -6.80 3.79 -9.53
N ARG A 81 -7.83 3.13 -10.09
CA ARG A 81 -7.85 1.66 -10.21
C ARG A 81 -6.79 1.16 -11.19
N VAL A 82 -6.54 1.91 -12.27
CA VAL A 82 -5.49 1.59 -13.23
C VAL A 82 -4.12 1.64 -12.56
N ARG A 83 -3.85 2.65 -11.72
CA ARG A 83 -2.67 2.68 -10.85
C ARG A 83 -2.57 1.41 -10.02
N ASP A 84 -3.63 1.07 -9.28
CA ASP A 84 -3.58 -0.03 -8.31
C ASP A 84 -3.28 -1.36 -9.02
N ILE A 85 -3.91 -1.61 -10.18
CA ILE A 85 -3.63 -2.77 -11.03
C ILE A 85 -2.18 -2.77 -11.51
N THR A 86 -1.67 -1.62 -11.96
CA THR A 86 -0.30 -1.52 -12.48
C THR A 86 0.74 -1.83 -11.39
N LEU A 87 0.57 -1.25 -10.20
CA LEU A 87 1.47 -1.48 -9.07
C LEU A 87 1.38 -2.92 -8.55
N ALA A 88 0.17 -3.45 -8.41
CA ALA A 88 -0.07 -4.85 -8.03
C ALA A 88 0.66 -5.81 -8.98
N THR A 89 0.54 -5.56 -10.28
CA THR A 89 1.17 -6.40 -11.32
C THR A 89 2.69 -6.37 -11.19
N ALA A 90 3.29 -5.18 -11.07
CA ALA A 90 4.73 -5.02 -10.94
C ALA A 90 5.29 -5.75 -9.69
N ILE A 91 4.58 -5.67 -8.56
CA ILE A 91 4.98 -6.31 -7.30
C ILE A 91 4.83 -7.83 -7.40
N ILE A 92 3.65 -8.30 -7.83
CA ILE A 92 3.33 -9.73 -7.83
C ILE A 92 4.19 -10.50 -8.82
N ASP A 93 4.43 -9.95 -10.01
CA ASP A 93 5.22 -10.64 -11.04
C ASP A 93 6.69 -10.78 -10.63
N ARG A 94 7.20 -9.88 -9.79
CA ARG A 94 8.58 -9.93 -9.28
C ARG A 94 8.73 -10.74 -7.98
N PHE A 95 7.81 -10.52 -7.04
CA PHE A 95 7.95 -11.02 -5.67
C PHE A 95 7.11 -12.26 -5.41
N GLY A 96 5.95 -12.39 -6.05
CA GLY A 96 5.10 -13.59 -6.05
C GLY A 96 4.87 -14.21 -4.67
N ALA A 97 4.41 -15.46 -4.66
CA ALA A 97 4.41 -16.27 -3.44
C ALA A 97 5.77 -16.99 -3.34
N LYS A 98 6.58 -16.63 -2.35
CA LYS A 98 7.88 -17.23 -2.04
C LYS A 98 7.93 -17.54 -0.55
N PRO A 99 7.36 -18.68 -0.10
CA PRO A 99 7.26 -19.00 1.32
C PRO A 99 8.59 -18.79 2.06
N PRO A 100 8.58 -18.13 3.22
CA PRO A 100 7.40 -17.66 3.97
C PRO A 100 6.81 -16.31 3.50
N PHE A 101 7.43 -15.62 2.55
CA PHE A 101 6.97 -14.31 2.06
C PHE A 101 5.88 -14.45 0.97
N ASP A 102 4.78 -13.71 1.11
CA ASP A 102 3.72 -13.65 0.09
C ASP A 102 3.43 -12.20 -0.30
N ALA A 103 3.92 -11.80 -1.47
CA ALA A 103 3.75 -10.46 -2.00
C ALA A 103 2.28 -10.14 -2.33
N ARG A 104 1.46 -11.15 -2.63
CA ARG A 104 0.02 -10.93 -2.88
C ARG A 104 -0.70 -10.56 -1.59
N ARG A 105 -0.36 -11.22 -0.48
CA ARG A 105 -0.89 -10.90 0.84
C ARG A 105 -0.45 -9.51 1.29
N LEU A 106 0.84 -9.17 1.12
CA LEU A 106 1.34 -7.83 1.44
C LEU A 106 0.61 -6.74 0.64
N TRP A 107 0.39 -6.99 -0.65
CA TRP A 107 -0.34 -6.04 -1.49
C TRP A 107 -1.81 -5.91 -1.10
N LEU A 108 -2.50 -7.02 -0.79
CA LEU A 108 -3.87 -6.99 -0.29
C LEU A 108 -3.99 -6.17 1.01
N HIS A 109 -3.07 -6.40 1.95
CA HIS A 109 -2.97 -5.60 3.17
C HIS A 109 -2.81 -4.11 2.84
N SER A 110 -1.84 -3.76 1.99
CA SER A 110 -1.58 -2.38 1.57
C SER A 110 -2.82 -1.70 0.95
N VAL A 111 -3.62 -2.43 0.16
CA VAL A 111 -4.88 -1.91 -0.40
C VAL A 111 -5.93 -1.67 0.69
N GLY A 112 -6.02 -2.57 1.67
CA GLY A 112 -6.87 -2.39 2.86
C GLY A 112 -6.52 -1.12 3.63
N VAL A 113 -5.23 -0.97 3.97
CA VAL A 113 -4.70 0.22 4.65
C VAL A 113 -4.94 1.49 3.83
N ALA A 114 -4.71 1.47 2.52
CA ALA A 114 -4.96 2.62 1.65
C ALA A 114 -6.44 3.09 1.67
N ILE A 115 -7.38 2.14 1.64
CA ILE A 115 -8.82 2.44 1.70
C ILE A 115 -9.19 3.03 3.07
N CYS A 116 -8.70 2.42 4.15
CA CYS A 116 -8.89 2.92 5.51
C CYS A 116 -8.29 4.32 5.69
N ALA A 117 -7.07 4.56 5.19
CA ALA A 117 -6.37 5.83 5.30
C ALA A 117 -7.13 6.96 4.61
N GLN A 118 -7.79 6.69 3.48
CA GLN A 118 -8.68 7.67 2.86
C GLN A 118 -9.87 8.05 3.74
N ASP A 119 -10.48 7.09 4.43
CA ASP A 119 -11.64 7.35 5.28
C ASP A 119 -11.24 8.05 6.59
N VAL A 120 -10.09 7.69 7.18
CA VAL A 120 -9.49 8.39 8.33
C VAL A 120 -9.16 9.83 7.93
N ALA A 121 -8.38 10.02 6.87
CA ALA A 121 -7.99 11.35 6.38
C ALA A 121 -9.20 12.23 6.05
N ARG A 122 -10.24 11.66 5.41
CA ARG A 122 -11.47 12.41 5.12
C ARG A 122 -12.16 12.90 6.39
N SER A 123 -12.15 12.10 7.44
CA SER A 123 -12.77 12.45 8.73
C SER A 123 -11.97 13.51 9.47
N ALA A 124 -10.64 13.48 9.34
CA ALA A 124 -9.71 14.45 9.91
C ALA A 124 -9.55 15.74 9.07
N GLY A 125 -10.11 15.80 7.86
CA GLY A 125 -9.95 16.94 6.96
C GLY A 125 -8.59 17.01 6.25
N LEU A 126 -7.88 15.89 6.16
CA LEU A 126 -6.58 15.74 5.52
C LEU A 126 -6.70 15.39 4.03
N GLY A 127 -5.59 15.50 3.31
CA GLY A 127 -5.51 15.14 1.88
C GLY A 127 -5.72 13.65 1.63
N VAL A 128 -6.90 13.26 1.18
CA VAL A 128 -7.30 11.85 0.97
C VAL A 128 -6.42 11.10 -0.04
N ASP A 129 -5.93 11.76 -1.09
CA ASP A 129 -5.10 11.09 -2.11
C ASP A 129 -3.68 10.82 -1.61
N VAL A 130 -3.15 11.71 -0.77
CA VAL A 130 -1.87 11.52 -0.08
C VAL A 130 -2.01 10.39 0.95
N ALA A 131 -3.11 10.35 1.70
CA ALA A 131 -3.38 9.29 2.67
C ALA A 131 -3.53 7.92 1.99
N TYR A 132 -4.25 7.85 0.87
CA TYR A 132 -4.36 6.62 0.08
C TYR A 132 -2.99 6.12 -0.36
N THR A 133 -2.21 7.02 -0.93
CA THR A 133 -0.87 6.68 -1.45
C THR A 133 0.03 6.20 -0.32
N SER A 134 0.02 6.90 0.81
CA SER A 134 0.83 6.56 1.97
C SER A 134 0.43 5.19 2.53
N GLY A 135 -0.88 4.92 2.67
CA GLY A 135 -1.36 3.60 3.08
C GLY A 135 -1.04 2.49 2.06
N LEU A 136 -1.06 2.79 0.75
CA LEU A 136 -0.71 1.81 -0.28
C LEU A 136 0.79 1.45 -0.27
N LEU A 137 1.65 2.35 0.19
CA LEU A 137 3.10 2.22 0.15
C LEU A 137 3.75 2.04 1.53
N HIS A 138 2.98 2.07 2.63
CA HIS A 138 3.52 2.02 4.01
C HIS A 138 4.47 0.83 4.24
N ASP A 139 4.14 -0.30 3.63
CA ASP A 139 4.86 -1.55 3.79
C ASP A 139 5.88 -1.86 2.70
N ILE A 140 6.17 -0.89 1.81
CA ILE A 140 7.08 -1.10 0.67
C ILE A 140 8.51 -1.50 1.12
N GLY A 141 8.91 -1.08 2.32
CA GLY A 141 10.18 -1.47 2.92
C GLY A 141 10.32 -2.98 3.13
N GLN A 142 9.22 -3.71 3.36
CA GLN A 142 9.23 -5.17 3.52
C GLN A 142 9.69 -5.86 2.23
N LEU A 143 9.28 -5.34 1.06
CA LEU A 143 9.75 -5.85 -0.23
C LEU A 143 11.26 -5.65 -0.40
N LEU A 144 11.78 -4.50 0.05
CA LEU A 144 13.21 -4.21 -0.05
C LEU A 144 14.02 -5.07 0.92
N LEU A 145 13.57 -5.22 2.16
CA LEU A 145 14.21 -6.06 3.17
C LEU A 145 14.25 -7.53 2.72
N PHE A 146 13.14 -8.06 2.21
CA PHE A 146 13.09 -9.40 1.64
C PHE A 146 13.99 -9.53 0.40
N SER A 147 14.05 -8.51 -0.47
CA SER A 147 14.94 -8.51 -1.64
C SER A 147 16.43 -8.48 -1.27
N PHE A 148 16.75 -7.76 -0.19
CA PHE A 148 18.10 -7.54 0.29
C PHE A 148 18.68 -8.84 0.85
N ASP A 149 17.92 -9.51 1.74
CA ASP A 149 18.31 -10.77 2.35
C ASP A 149 17.09 -11.69 2.59
N PRO A 150 16.69 -12.48 1.58
CA PRO A 150 15.51 -13.34 1.68
C PRO A 150 15.60 -14.36 2.81
N ALA A 151 16.80 -14.86 3.11
CA ALA A 151 17.01 -15.90 4.12
C ALA A 151 16.77 -15.33 5.52
N THR A 152 17.39 -14.20 5.85
CA THR A 152 17.21 -13.56 7.16
C THR A 152 15.79 -13.01 7.33
N TYR A 153 15.19 -12.43 6.28
CA TYR A 153 13.81 -11.96 6.35
C TYR A 153 12.80 -13.12 6.55
N SER A 154 13.13 -14.32 6.07
CA SER A 154 12.31 -15.52 6.35
C SER A 154 12.33 -15.88 7.84
N GLU A 155 13.47 -15.72 8.53
CA GLU A 155 13.56 -15.91 9.97
C GLU A 155 12.80 -14.85 10.77
N VAL A 156 12.78 -13.60 10.29
CA VAL A 156 11.93 -12.53 10.85
C VAL A 156 10.47 -12.92 10.82
N LEU A 157 9.97 -13.39 9.67
CA LEU A 157 8.57 -13.84 9.53
C LEU A 157 8.25 -15.02 10.44
N ARG A 158 9.17 -15.99 10.55
CA ARG A 158 9.02 -17.13 11.47
C ARG A 158 8.97 -16.68 12.94
N LEU A 159 9.85 -15.75 13.33
CA LEU A 159 9.89 -15.20 14.69
C LEU A 159 8.58 -14.49 15.05
N ARG A 160 8.07 -13.65 14.14
CA ARG A 160 6.79 -12.96 14.28
C ARG A 160 5.68 -13.97 14.59
N ASP A 161 5.59 -15.03 13.79
CA ASP A 161 4.54 -16.05 13.91
C ASP A 161 4.69 -16.90 15.18
N GLU A 162 5.92 -17.24 15.58
CA GLU A 162 6.17 -18.05 16.78
C GLU A 162 5.94 -17.30 18.09
N ARG A 163 6.19 -15.99 18.10
CA ARG A 163 6.09 -15.15 19.31
C ARG A 163 4.85 -14.27 19.36
N ASP A 164 4.06 -14.23 18.29
CA ASP A 164 2.90 -13.34 18.14
C ASP A 164 3.24 -11.86 18.44
N ILE A 165 4.36 -11.41 17.89
CA ILE A 165 4.85 -10.02 18.02
C ILE A 165 4.60 -9.23 16.74
N ASP A 166 4.76 -7.91 16.82
CA ASP A 166 4.71 -7.05 15.64
C ASP A 166 5.87 -7.36 14.69
N ILE A 167 5.64 -7.21 13.38
CA ILE A 167 6.69 -7.38 12.37
C ILE A 167 7.82 -6.36 12.58
N VAL A 168 7.49 -5.13 12.98
CA VAL A 168 8.49 -4.08 13.23
C VAL A 168 9.46 -4.47 14.36
N ASP A 169 8.95 -5.14 15.40
CA ASP A 169 9.76 -5.62 16.52
C ASP A 169 10.67 -6.77 16.09
N ALA A 170 10.13 -7.72 15.30
CA ALA A 170 10.90 -8.84 14.77
C ALA A 170 12.03 -8.38 13.84
N GLU A 171 11.77 -7.40 12.98
CA GLU A 171 12.75 -6.78 12.08
C GLU A 171 13.85 -6.08 12.86
N ARG A 172 13.49 -5.24 13.85
CA ARG A 172 14.48 -4.56 14.71
C ARG A 172 15.36 -5.56 15.45
N GLU A 173 14.80 -6.67 15.93
CA GLU A 173 15.56 -7.70 16.66
C GLU A 173 16.58 -8.43 15.76
N TYR A 174 16.19 -8.85 14.56
CA TYR A 174 17.06 -9.66 13.68
C TYR A 174 17.92 -8.82 12.73
N LEU A 175 17.35 -7.73 12.19
CA LEU A 175 17.97 -6.91 11.15
C LEU A 175 18.62 -5.66 11.74
N GLY A 176 18.09 -5.12 12.85
CA GLY A 176 18.52 -3.83 13.41
C GLY A 176 17.99 -2.61 12.66
N VAL A 177 17.12 -2.83 11.68
CA VAL A 177 16.35 -1.84 10.90
C VAL A 177 14.94 -2.38 10.72
N ASP A 178 13.97 -1.50 10.47
CA ASP A 178 12.58 -1.88 10.18
C ASP A 178 12.12 -1.40 8.81
N HIS A 179 11.03 -1.99 8.33
CA HIS A 179 10.45 -1.66 7.02
C HIS A 179 9.91 -0.24 6.94
N ALA A 180 9.42 0.35 8.03
CA ALA A 180 8.88 1.70 8.02
C ALA A 180 9.97 2.72 7.67
N HIS A 181 11.08 2.67 8.40
CA HIS A 181 12.21 3.57 8.14
C HIS A 181 12.83 3.29 6.77
N VAL A 182 13.05 2.02 6.42
CA VAL A 182 13.56 1.64 5.09
C VAL A 182 12.62 2.10 3.97
N GLY A 183 11.31 1.97 4.16
CA GLY A 183 10.28 2.39 3.21
C GLY A 183 10.23 3.90 3.02
N GLY A 184 10.37 4.68 4.10
CA GLY A 184 10.44 6.13 4.05
C GLY A 184 11.66 6.63 3.27
N GLU A 185 12.83 6.08 3.56
CA GLU A 185 14.06 6.41 2.83
C GLU A 185 13.99 5.98 1.36
N LEU A 186 13.37 4.83 1.09
CA LEU A 186 13.10 4.38 -0.27
C LEU A 186 12.17 5.34 -1.01
N ALA A 187 11.12 5.84 -0.35
CA ALA A 187 10.22 6.84 -0.92
C ALA A 187 10.96 8.16 -1.25
N ARG A 188 11.87 8.61 -0.38
CA ARG A 188 12.74 9.78 -0.66
C ARG A 188 13.69 9.53 -1.82
N LEU A 189 14.30 8.34 -1.88
CA LEU A 189 15.15 7.93 -3.01
C LEU A 189 14.37 7.95 -4.34
N TRP A 190 13.08 7.60 -4.30
CA TRP A 190 12.18 7.68 -5.45
C TRP A 190 11.60 9.07 -5.70
N LYS A 191 11.99 10.07 -4.90
CA LYS A 191 11.54 11.47 -4.98
C LYS A 191 10.02 11.61 -4.83
N LEU A 192 9.40 10.72 -4.06
CA LEU A 192 8.00 10.89 -3.68
C LEU A 192 7.86 12.13 -2.76
N PRO A 193 6.65 12.72 -2.66
CA PRO A 193 6.44 13.86 -1.77
C PRO A 193 6.87 13.53 -0.33
N GLU A 194 7.49 14.48 0.37
CA GLU A 194 7.99 14.28 1.74
C GLU A 194 6.86 13.83 2.68
N ALA A 195 5.64 14.35 2.51
CA ALA A 195 4.47 13.92 3.27
C ALA A 195 4.17 12.41 3.14
N VAL A 196 4.44 11.80 1.98
CA VAL A 196 4.30 10.36 1.77
C VAL A 196 5.47 9.62 2.43
N ALA A 197 6.70 10.10 2.23
CA ALA A 197 7.88 9.47 2.82
C ALA A 197 7.86 9.48 4.36
N ASP A 198 7.43 10.59 4.96
CA ASP A 198 7.29 10.74 6.41
C ASP A 198 6.15 9.88 6.96
N ALA A 199 5.02 9.81 6.25
CA ALA A 199 3.92 8.93 6.65
C ALA A 199 4.36 7.46 6.66
N ILE A 200 5.12 7.04 5.65
CA ILE A 200 5.71 5.69 5.60
C ILE A 200 6.75 5.51 6.72
N ALA A 201 7.62 6.48 6.99
CA ALA A 201 8.63 6.36 8.05
C ALA A 201 8.02 6.31 9.45
N GLY A 202 6.92 7.02 9.68
CA GLY A 202 6.36 7.29 11.00
C GLY A 202 5.21 6.39 11.44
N HIS A 203 4.63 5.55 10.59
CA HIS A 203 3.36 4.86 10.92
C HIS A 203 3.45 3.89 12.12
N HIS A 204 4.60 3.27 12.37
CA HIS A 204 4.82 2.43 13.58
C HIS A 204 5.27 3.21 14.82
N VAL A 205 5.61 4.50 14.68
CA VAL A 205 6.16 5.34 15.74
C VAL A 205 5.49 6.72 15.76
N SER A 206 4.20 6.77 15.43
CA SER A 206 3.45 8.02 15.22
C SER A 206 3.52 8.99 16.41
N ASP A 207 3.55 8.46 17.63
CA ASP A 207 3.69 9.26 18.86
C ASP A 207 5.08 9.92 19.01
N GLU A 208 6.12 9.24 18.52
CA GLU A 208 7.53 9.63 18.69
C GLU A 208 8.09 10.35 17.46
N PHE A 209 7.39 10.28 16.31
CA PHE A 209 7.85 10.83 15.05
C PHE A 209 7.95 12.37 15.12
N GLN A 210 9.08 12.93 14.68
CA GLN A 210 9.35 14.37 14.75
C GLN A 210 9.81 14.93 13.39
N PRO A 211 9.26 16.07 12.95
CA PRO A 211 8.14 16.80 13.56
C PRO A 211 6.85 15.97 13.54
N GLU A 212 5.89 16.33 14.39
CA GLU A 212 4.56 15.69 14.39
C GLU A 212 4.00 15.62 12.96
N ASN A 213 3.46 14.46 12.58
CA ASN A 213 3.03 14.20 11.21
C ASN A 213 1.64 13.57 11.18
N GLU A 214 0.63 14.38 10.87
CA GLU A 214 -0.77 13.96 10.78
C GLU A 214 -1.01 12.85 9.75
N MET A 215 -0.17 12.76 8.72
CA MET A 215 -0.29 11.71 7.71
C MET A 215 0.25 10.37 8.23
N ALA A 216 1.30 10.38 9.05
CA ALA A 216 1.76 9.20 9.77
C ALA A 216 0.70 8.72 10.79
N ASP A 217 0.07 9.64 11.51
CA ASP A 217 -1.06 9.34 12.42
C ASP A 217 -2.23 8.69 11.66
N ALA A 218 -2.58 9.24 10.48
CA ALA A 218 -3.66 8.71 9.64
C ALA A 218 -3.36 7.30 9.13
N VAL A 219 -2.12 7.03 8.70
CA VAL A 219 -1.69 5.69 8.24
C VAL A 219 -1.66 4.71 9.41
N HIS A 220 -1.15 5.11 10.57
CA HIS A 220 -1.15 4.30 11.78
C HIS A 220 -2.57 3.83 12.15
N VAL A 221 -3.52 4.77 12.27
CA VAL A 221 -4.92 4.44 12.58
C VAL A 221 -5.53 3.55 11.50
N ALA A 222 -5.21 3.80 10.23
CA ALA A 222 -5.72 3.03 9.10
C ALA A 222 -5.19 1.59 9.07
N GLU A 223 -3.94 1.36 9.43
CA GLU A 223 -3.35 0.03 9.51
C GLU A 223 -4.02 -0.80 10.60
N VAL A 224 -4.14 -0.24 11.81
CA VAL A 224 -4.86 -0.89 12.92
C VAL A 224 -6.30 -1.22 12.53
N LEU A 225 -6.99 -0.28 11.85
CA LEU A 225 -8.35 -0.49 11.36
C LEU A 225 -8.41 -1.60 10.30
N SER A 226 -7.46 -1.65 9.37
CA SER A 226 -7.38 -2.69 8.35
C SER A 226 -7.26 -4.07 8.99
N HIS A 227 -6.43 -4.21 10.03
CA HIS A 227 -6.33 -5.44 10.81
C HIS A 227 -7.63 -5.77 11.56
N ALA A 228 -8.25 -4.78 12.22
CA ALA A 228 -9.47 -4.98 12.99
C ALA A 228 -10.67 -5.41 12.13
N LEU A 229 -10.70 -4.98 10.86
CA LEU A 229 -11.71 -5.35 9.87
C LEU A 229 -11.33 -6.60 9.04
N ASP A 230 -10.21 -7.25 9.34
CA ASP A 230 -9.67 -8.41 8.60
C ASP A 230 -9.49 -8.14 7.08
N LEU A 231 -9.11 -6.92 6.74
CA LEU A 231 -8.81 -6.52 5.36
C LEU A 231 -7.36 -6.91 5.06
N GLY A 232 -7.17 -7.94 4.24
CA GLY A 232 -5.84 -8.47 3.90
C GLY A 232 -5.76 -10.00 3.91
N GLY A 233 -6.80 -10.68 4.41
CA GLY A 233 -7.00 -12.12 4.24
C GLY A 233 -6.05 -13.00 5.05
N GLY A 234 -5.43 -12.47 6.10
CA GLY A 234 -4.56 -13.23 6.98
C GLY A 234 -5.34 -13.84 8.14
N THR A 235 -5.53 -15.16 8.13
CA THR A 235 -6.12 -15.86 9.27
C THR A 235 -5.28 -15.61 10.53
N HIS A 236 -5.90 -15.16 11.62
CA HIS A 236 -5.25 -14.90 12.92
C HIS A 236 -4.22 -13.75 12.91
N THR A 237 -4.39 -12.75 12.03
CA THR A 237 -3.52 -11.58 12.09
C THR A 237 -3.82 -10.77 13.35
N ARG A 238 -2.79 -10.56 14.19
CA ARG A 238 -2.87 -9.70 15.37
C ARG A 238 -3.31 -8.28 14.97
N VAL A 239 -4.15 -7.66 15.79
CA VAL A 239 -4.43 -6.23 15.69
C VAL A 239 -3.31 -5.49 16.43
N PRO A 240 -2.54 -4.60 15.76
CA PRO A 240 -1.51 -3.81 16.41
C PRO A 240 -2.08 -2.88 17.47
N ASN A 241 -1.21 -2.33 18.31
CA ASN A 241 -1.64 -1.36 19.31
C ASN A 241 -2.08 -0.07 18.63
N LEU A 242 -3.24 0.43 19.03
CA LEU A 242 -3.76 1.71 18.57
C LEU A 242 -3.23 2.85 19.45
N SER A 243 -2.56 3.82 18.84
CA SER A 243 -2.17 5.05 19.55
C SER A 243 -3.39 5.91 19.89
N GLU A 244 -3.56 6.21 21.18
CA GLU A 244 -4.55 7.15 21.66
C GLU A 244 -4.27 8.58 21.16
N LEU A 245 -3.00 8.96 21.04
CA LEU A 245 -2.59 10.27 20.55
C LEU A 245 -2.92 10.44 19.07
N SER A 246 -2.62 9.43 18.25
CA SER A 246 -2.97 9.42 16.82
C SER A 246 -4.48 9.45 16.64
N CYS A 247 -5.25 8.70 17.43
CA CYS A 247 -6.72 8.81 17.43
C CYS A 247 -7.22 10.22 17.79
N ALA A 248 -6.64 10.83 18.82
CA ALA A 248 -7.01 12.17 19.26
C ALA A 248 -6.71 13.22 18.19
N ARG A 249 -5.52 13.16 17.56
CA ARG A 249 -5.12 14.06 16.46
C ARG A 249 -6.00 13.87 15.23
N MET A 250 -6.35 12.62 14.89
CA MET A 250 -7.26 12.31 13.78
C MET A 250 -8.73 12.61 14.09
N GLY A 251 -9.07 13.00 15.32
CA GLY A 251 -10.44 13.30 15.73
C GLY A 251 -11.38 12.10 15.61
N VAL A 252 -10.86 10.88 15.81
CA VAL A 252 -11.62 9.64 15.61
C VAL A 252 -12.60 9.43 16.76
N ASP A 253 -13.88 9.58 16.46
CA ASP A 253 -14.99 9.15 17.30
C ASP A 253 -15.45 7.75 16.85
N TRP A 254 -14.97 6.70 17.50
CA TRP A 254 -15.16 5.30 17.06
C TRP A 254 -16.63 4.91 16.79
N PRO A 255 -17.61 5.19 17.68
CA PRO A 255 -19.03 4.98 17.38
C PRO A 255 -19.50 5.58 16.05
N ARG A 256 -19.10 6.83 15.77
CA ARG A 256 -19.48 7.52 14.54
C ARG A 256 -18.68 7.01 13.34
N PHE A 257 -17.39 6.76 13.53
CA PHE A 257 -16.49 6.29 12.48
C PHE A 257 -16.87 4.87 12.02
N ALA A 258 -17.38 4.02 12.93
CA ALA A 258 -17.87 2.69 12.63
C ALA A 258 -19.02 2.65 11.60
N GLU A 259 -19.75 3.76 11.43
CA GLU A 259 -20.74 3.91 10.36
C GLU A 259 -20.12 3.80 8.95
N HIS A 260 -18.80 3.99 8.83
CA HIS A 260 -18.06 3.86 7.58
C HIS A 260 -17.57 2.43 7.30
N PHE A 261 -17.59 1.51 8.28
CA PHE A 261 -17.03 0.15 8.11
C PHE A 261 -17.66 -0.63 6.96
N PRO A 262 -19.01 -0.69 6.80
CA PRO A 262 -19.60 -1.43 5.69
C PRO A 262 -19.19 -0.88 4.31
N ARG A 263 -18.97 0.44 4.23
CA ARG A 263 -18.47 1.09 3.01
C ARG A 263 -17.01 0.72 2.74
N ILE A 264 -16.17 0.72 3.77
CA ILE A 264 -14.76 0.32 3.68
C ILE A 264 -14.65 -1.12 3.20
N GLU A 265 -15.37 -2.05 3.82
CA GLU A 265 -15.41 -3.47 3.46
C GLU A 265 -15.89 -3.67 2.01
N ALA A 266 -16.96 -2.98 1.59
CA ALA A 266 -17.47 -3.06 0.23
C ALA A 266 -16.45 -2.53 -0.81
N ARG A 267 -15.76 -1.43 -0.50
CA ARG A 267 -14.70 -0.87 -1.35
C ARG A 267 -13.52 -1.84 -1.46
N PHE A 268 -13.12 -2.45 -0.34
CA PHE A 268 -12.05 -3.45 -0.31
C PHE A 268 -12.42 -4.71 -1.11
N ALA A 269 -13.62 -5.25 -0.92
CA ALA A 269 -14.11 -6.41 -1.66
C ALA A 269 -14.14 -6.14 -3.18
N SER A 270 -14.58 -4.96 -3.59
CA SER A 270 -14.55 -4.53 -4.99
C SER A 270 -13.11 -4.41 -5.53
N ALA A 271 -12.19 -3.82 -4.75
CA ALA A 271 -10.79 -3.71 -5.13
C ALA A 271 -10.13 -5.09 -5.29
N ARG A 272 -10.37 -6.01 -4.35
CA ARG A 272 -9.86 -7.40 -4.40
C ARG A 272 -10.29 -8.12 -5.68
N ILE A 273 -11.58 -8.08 -6.02
CA ILE A 273 -12.11 -8.66 -7.27
C ILE A 273 -11.43 -8.04 -8.49
N THR A 274 -11.31 -6.71 -8.50
CA THR A 274 -10.71 -5.95 -9.61
C THR A 274 -9.24 -6.30 -9.81
N LEU A 275 -8.49 -6.50 -8.73
CA LEU A 275 -7.05 -6.83 -8.78
C LEU A 275 -6.77 -8.30 -9.11
N GLY A 276 -7.81 -9.15 -9.15
CA GLY A 276 -7.65 -10.59 -9.35
C GLY A 276 -6.86 -11.25 -8.22
N LEU A 277 -7.15 -10.82 -6.98
CA LEU A 277 -6.53 -11.28 -5.74
C LEU A 277 -7.52 -11.98 -4.83
#